data_AF-A0A7C6HRQ0-F1
#
_entry.id   AF-A0A7C6HRQ0-F1
#
_cell.length_a   1.000
_cell.length_b   1.000
_cell.length_c   1.000
_cell.angle_alpha   90.00
_cell.angle_beta   90.00
_cell.angle_gamma   90.00
#
_symmetry.space_group_name_H-M   'P 1'
#
loop_
_entity.id
_entity.type
_entity.pdbx_description
1 polymer ?
#
loop_
_entity_poly.entity_id
_entity_poly.type
_entity_poly.pdbx_seq_one_letter_code
_entity_poly.pdbx_strand_id
1 'polypeptide(L)'
;MATQLQDVARSTMATDIATRPAIEGYARQITAGACSRCAILAGRFYRWNEGFDRHPNCNCEHIPTTRDAAGDVTTSPREYFDSLDKAEQDRIFTKAGAEAIRMGADPAQVVNARSGMTTAQPTVKVIGQREAHLDIAGQRITTYEPITETVTPSRRRLIRDEGGLYTTETGALSRASRQRMGLAEGERRLMPESILEMSNGDREQALSLLQRYGYIR
;
A
#
# COMPACT_ATOMS: atom_id res chain seq x y z
N MET A 1 -13.71 1.38 18.65
CA MET A 1 -12.83 1.03 19.79
C MET A 1 -11.55 0.28 19.37
N ALA A 2 -11.56 -0.58 18.33
CA ALA A 2 -10.36 -1.31 17.88
C ALA A 2 -9.14 -0.41 17.55
N THR A 3 -9.37 0.75 16.93
CA THR A 3 -8.31 1.68 16.52
C THR A 3 -7.56 2.30 17.70
N GLN A 4 -8.21 2.51 18.84
CA GLN A 4 -7.56 3.09 20.03
C GLN A 4 -6.69 2.07 20.76
N LEU A 5 -7.10 0.80 20.84
CA LEU A 5 -6.28 -0.28 21.42
C LEU A 5 -5.01 -0.51 20.60
N GLN A 6 -5.10 -0.48 19.27
CA GLN A 6 -3.93 -0.62 18.41
C GLN A 6 -2.97 0.57 18.49
N ASP A 7 -3.46 1.77 18.76
CA ASP A 7 -2.60 2.94 18.99
C ASP A 7 -1.83 2.84 20.31
N VAL A 8 -2.49 2.35 21.37
CA VAL A 8 -1.85 2.09 22.66
C VAL A 8 -0.83 0.95 22.55
N ALA A 9 -1.15 -0.11 21.81
CA ALA A 9 -0.18 -1.17 21.52
C ALA A 9 1.06 -0.61 20.81
N ARG A 10 0.92 0.33 19.87
CA ARG A 10 2.09 0.93 19.21
C ARG A 10 2.90 1.85 20.12
N SER A 11 2.25 2.70 20.92
CA SER A 11 2.98 3.61 21.83
C SER A 11 3.76 2.83 22.88
N THR A 12 3.19 1.75 23.41
CA THR A 12 3.88 0.83 24.31
C THR A 12 5.06 0.13 23.64
N MET A 13 4.96 -0.24 22.36
CA MET A 13 6.10 -0.80 21.61
C MET A 13 7.26 0.18 21.46
N ALA A 14 6.99 1.48 21.23
CA ALA A 14 8.06 2.48 21.20
C ALA A 14 8.80 2.56 22.55
N THR A 15 8.07 2.38 23.66
CA THR A 15 8.66 2.29 25.00
C THR A 15 9.45 0.99 25.20
N ASP A 16 8.94 -0.17 24.78
CA ASP A 16 9.65 -1.46 24.91
C ASP A 16 10.96 -1.49 24.11
N ILE A 17 10.97 -0.90 22.91
CA ILE A 17 12.20 -0.75 22.12
C ILE A 17 13.18 0.20 22.82
N ALA A 18 12.70 1.30 23.40
CA ALA A 18 13.56 2.27 24.10
C ALA A 18 14.20 1.69 25.37
N THR A 19 13.57 0.73 26.04
CA THR A 19 14.08 0.12 27.28
C THR A 19 14.96 -1.11 27.03
N ARG A 20 15.01 -1.63 25.80
CA ARG A 20 15.73 -2.87 25.44
C ARG A 20 16.79 -2.59 24.37
N PRO A 21 18.05 -2.31 24.74
CA PRO A 21 19.10 -1.88 23.81
C PRO A 21 19.43 -2.88 22.70
N ALA A 22 19.15 -4.16 22.92
CA ALA A 22 19.35 -5.22 21.93
C ALA A 22 18.30 -5.18 20.79
N ILE A 23 17.17 -4.49 20.98
CA ILE A 23 16.13 -4.38 19.96
C ILE A 23 16.43 -3.19 19.05
N GLU A 24 16.60 -3.46 17.76
CA GLU A 24 16.96 -2.44 16.78
C GLU A 24 15.74 -1.76 16.13
N GLY A 25 14.57 -2.37 16.25
CA GLY A 25 13.35 -1.91 15.60
C GLY A 25 12.23 -2.92 15.72
N TYR A 26 11.43 -3.03 14.66
CA TYR A 26 10.26 -3.88 14.64
C TYR A 26 10.06 -4.54 13.28
N ALA A 27 9.50 -5.75 13.30
CA ALA A 27 8.95 -6.40 12.12
C ALA A 27 7.45 -6.17 12.07
N ARG A 28 6.92 -5.99 10.86
CA ARG A 28 5.49 -5.79 10.65
C ARG A 28 4.76 -7.13 10.59
N GLN A 29 3.95 -7.41 11.60
CA GLN A 29 3.02 -8.53 11.57
C GLN A 29 1.66 -8.05 11.10
N ILE A 30 0.98 -8.89 10.35
CA ILE A 30 -0.39 -8.64 9.91
C ILE A 30 -1.28 -9.78 10.37
N THR A 31 -2.51 -9.43 10.74
CA THR A 31 -3.55 -10.40 11.09
C THR A 31 -4.62 -10.43 10.00
N ALA A 32 -5.51 -11.43 10.08
CA ALA A 32 -6.61 -11.57 9.14
C ALA A 32 -7.41 -10.26 8.99
N GLY A 33 -7.81 -9.96 7.76
CA GLY A 33 -8.53 -8.71 7.42
C GLY A 33 -7.63 -7.53 7.06
N ALA A 34 -6.31 -7.68 7.06
CA ALA A 34 -5.41 -6.64 6.56
C ALA A 34 -5.65 -6.33 5.07
N CYS A 35 -5.51 -5.06 4.68
CA CYS A 35 -5.65 -4.63 3.29
C CYS A 35 -4.44 -5.06 2.44
N SER A 36 -4.56 -4.97 1.11
CA SER A 36 -3.49 -5.37 0.19
C SER A 36 -2.18 -4.61 0.37
N ARG A 37 -2.22 -3.32 0.72
CA ARG A 37 -0.98 -2.56 1.02
C ARG A 37 -0.29 -3.02 2.29
N CYS A 38 -1.05 -3.44 3.31
CA CYS A 38 -0.48 -4.01 4.52
C CYS A 38 0.07 -5.42 4.23
N ALA A 39 -0.65 -6.20 3.43
CA ALA A 39 -0.27 -7.55 3.03
C ALA A 39 1.14 -7.62 2.41
N ILE A 40 1.49 -6.66 1.55
CA ILE A 40 2.82 -6.65 0.90
C ILE A 40 3.95 -6.13 1.79
N LEU A 41 3.63 -5.59 2.96
CA LEU A 41 4.60 -5.11 3.94
C LEU A 41 4.80 -6.09 5.10
N ALA A 42 4.12 -7.24 5.06
CA ALA A 42 4.28 -8.31 6.03
C ALA A 42 5.74 -8.77 6.11
N GLY A 43 6.25 -8.87 7.33
CA GLY A 43 7.62 -9.27 7.64
C GLY A 43 8.72 -8.30 7.25
N ARG A 44 8.37 -7.10 6.79
CA ARG A 44 9.37 -6.06 6.58
C ARG A 44 9.84 -5.50 7.92
N PHE A 45 11.16 -5.46 8.09
CA PHE A 45 11.80 -4.78 9.21
C PHE A 45 11.83 -3.27 8.99
N TYR A 46 11.57 -2.54 10.06
CA TYR A 46 11.67 -1.09 10.14
C TYR A 46 12.47 -0.71 11.38
N ARG A 47 13.26 0.37 11.28
CA ARG A 47 13.95 0.88 12.47
C ARG A 47 12.93 1.51 13.42
N TRP A 48 13.25 1.53 14.71
CA TRP A 48 12.38 2.03 15.76
C TRP A 48 11.86 3.47 15.56
N ASN A 49 12.56 4.29 14.77
CA ASN A 49 12.19 5.66 14.46
C ASN A 49 11.42 5.83 13.15
N GLU A 50 11.13 4.75 12.41
CA GLU A 50 10.34 4.80 11.18
C GLU A 50 8.85 4.71 11.52
N GLY A 51 8.11 5.79 11.26
CA GLY A 51 6.64 5.82 11.35
C GLY A 51 6.00 5.38 10.03
N PHE A 52 4.75 4.89 10.08
CA PHE A 52 3.97 4.59 8.89
C PHE A 52 2.56 5.19 8.98
N ASP A 53 2.04 5.53 7.81
CA ASP A 53 0.74 6.16 7.68
C ASP A 53 -0.38 5.19 8.07
N ARG A 54 -1.27 5.67 8.94
CA ARG A 54 -2.51 4.95 9.26
C ARG A 54 -3.53 5.16 8.17
N HIS A 55 -4.32 4.12 7.95
CA HIS A 55 -5.57 4.19 7.20
C HIS A 55 -6.67 3.46 7.98
N PRO A 56 -7.96 3.73 7.74
CA PRO A 56 -9.08 3.26 8.57
C PRO A 56 -9.19 1.75 8.80
N ASN A 57 -8.50 0.94 7.97
CA ASN A 57 -8.52 -0.54 7.99
C ASN A 57 -7.12 -1.15 8.19
N CYS A 58 -6.25 -0.51 8.97
CA CYS A 58 -4.90 -1.00 9.21
C CYS A 58 -4.90 -2.05 10.34
N ASN A 59 -4.69 -3.34 10.01
CA ASN A 59 -4.57 -4.44 10.97
C ASN A 59 -3.10 -4.88 11.16
N CYS A 60 -2.20 -3.91 11.33
CA CYS A 60 -0.76 -4.19 11.47
C CYS A 60 -0.30 -4.03 12.91
N GLU A 61 0.50 -5.00 13.36
CA GLU A 61 1.13 -5.04 14.67
C GLU A 61 2.64 -4.93 14.54
N HIS A 62 3.29 -4.36 15.56
CA HIS A 62 4.74 -4.25 15.65
C HIS A 62 5.24 -5.39 16.53
N ILE A 63 6.07 -6.26 15.97
CA ILE A 63 6.84 -7.21 16.77
C ILE A 63 8.23 -6.61 16.98
N PRO A 64 8.62 -6.25 18.21
CA PRO A 64 9.98 -5.81 18.52
C PRO A 64 10.97 -6.92 18.16
N THR A 65 11.97 -6.59 17.36
CA THR A 65 12.96 -7.58 16.89
C THR A 65 14.28 -6.92 16.52
N THR A 66 15.31 -7.73 16.34
CA THR A 66 16.54 -7.32 15.67
C THR A 66 16.36 -7.39 14.16
N ARG A 67 17.22 -6.69 13.42
CA ARG A 67 17.24 -6.75 11.95
C ARG A 67 17.41 -8.19 11.45
N ASP A 68 18.27 -8.95 12.09
CA ASP A 68 18.63 -10.30 11.66
C ASP A 68 17.51 -11.31 11.94
N ALA A 69 16.76 -11.15 13.04
CA ALA A 69 15.69 -12.07 13.41
C ALA A 69 14.32 -11.70 12.80
N ALA A 70 14.21 -10.55 12.10
CA ALA A 70 12.93 -10.02 11.65
C ALA A 70 12.16 -10.93 10.68
N GLY A 71 12.89 -11.65 9.81
CA GLY A 71 12.29 -12.59 8.86
C GLY A 71 11.68 -13.82 9.53
N ASP A 72 12.29 -14.29 10.62
CA ASP A 72 11.88 -15.52 11.31
C ASP A 72 10.64 -15.34 12.19
N VAL A 73 10.33 -14.09 12.56
CA VAL A 73 9.22 -13.77 13.48
C VAL A 73 7.92 -13.41 12.76
N THR A 74 7.86 -13.46 11.43
CA THR A 74 6.73 -12.92 10.66
C THR A 74 6.34 -13.74 9.44
N THR A 75 5.11 -13.50 8.96
CA THR A 75 4.57 -14.07 7.73
C THR A 75 5.02 -13.26 6.52
N SER A 76 5.50 -13.92 5.47
CA SER A 76 5.80 -13.26 4.20
C SER A 76 4.51 -12.86 3.45
N PRO A 77 4.56 -11.90 2.50
CA PRO A 77 3.39 -11.54 1.69
C PRO A 77 2.76 -12.73 0.94
N ARG A 78 3.59 -13.71 0.56
CA ARG A 78 3.14 -14.92 -0.14
C ARG A 78 2.41 -15.87 0.81
N GLU A 79 3.00 -16.16 1.96
CA GLU A 79 2.36 -17.01 2.97
C GLU A 79 1.05 -16.40 3.47
N TYR A 80 0.98 -15.07 3.62
CA TYR A 80 -0.28 -14.41 3.95
C TYR A 80 -1.33 -14.62 2.87
N PHE A 81 -0.97 -14.44 1.59
CA PHE A 81 -1.89 -14.70 0.48
C PHE A 81 -2.39 -16.16 0.48
N ASP A 82 -1.47 -17.11 0.67
CA ASP A 82 -1.77 -18.55 0.66
C ASP A 82 -2.60 -18.97 1.90
N SER A 83 -2.57 -18.20 2.99
CA SER A 83 -3.41 -18.42 4.18
C SER A 83 -4.87 -18.01 4.01
N LEU A 84 -5.18 -17.17 3.01
CA LEU A 84 -6.52 -16.65 2.75
C LEU A 84 -7.35 -17.59 1.88
N ASP A 85 -8.66 -17.60 2.08
CA ASP A 85 -9.57 -18.27 1.15
C ASP A 85 -9.65 -17.54 -0.21
N LYS A 86 -10.22 -18.22 -1.22
CA LYS A 86 -10.33 -17.67 -2.58
C LYS A 86 -11.10 -16.34 -2.62
N ALA A 87 -12.15 -16.21 -1.81
CA ALA A 87 -13.00 -15.02 -1.78
C ALA A 87 -12.27 -13.84 -1.12
N GLU A 88 -11.49 -14.09 -0.07
CA GLU A 88 -10.66 -13.10 0.60
C GLU A 88 -9.47 -12.66 -0.25
N GLN A 89 -8.82 -13.60 -0.94
CA GLN A 89 -7.80 -13.28 -1.95
C GLN A 89 -8.38 -12.32 -2.99
N ASP A 90 -9.53 -12.66 -3.59
CA ASP A 90 -10.20 -11.83 -4.59
C ASP A 90 -10.68 -10.49 -4.02
N ARG A 91 -11.10 -10.44 -2.75
CA ARG A 91 -11.54 -9.21 -2.09
C ARG A 91 -10.37 -8.26 -1.80
N ILE A 92 -9.26 -8.78 -1.32
CA ILE A 92 -8.09 -8.00 -0.89
C ILE A 92 -7.25 -7.58 -2.11
N PHE A 93 -7.02 -8.52 -3.04
CA PHE A 93 -6.14 -8.35 -4.19
C PHE A 93 -6.88 -8.15 -5.51
N THR A 94 -8.22 -8.02 -5.51
CA THR A 94 -9.11 -8.10 -6.70
C THR A 94 -9.07 -9.48 -7.38
N LYS A 95 -10.10 -9.83 -8.15
CA LYS A 95 -10.11 -11.08 -8.93
C LYS A 95 -8.88 -11.24 -9.84
N ALA A 96 -8.57 -10.22 -10.64
CA ALA A 96 -7.45 -10.27 -11.59
C ALA A 96 -6.09 -10.31 -10.87
N GLY A 97 -5.92 -9.51 -9.82
CA GLY A 97 -4.68 -9.50 -9.06
C GLY A 97 -4.45 -10.80 -8.29
N ALA A 98 -5.49 -11.35 -7.66
CA ALA A 98 -5.43 -12.65 -7.00
C ALA A 98 -5.12 -13.77 -8.00
N GLU A 99 -5.75 -13.74 -9.19
CA GLU A 99 -5.47 -14.73 -10.23
C GLU A 99 -4.01 -14.66 -10.72
N ALA A 100 -3.49 -13.45 -10.95
CA ALA A 100 -2.07 -13.29 -11.29
C ALA A 100 -1.15 -13.84 -10.18
N ILE A 101 -1.47 -13.59 -8.90
CA ILE A 101 -0.70 -14.14 -7.78
C ILE A 101 -0.79 -15.68 -7.75
N ARG A 102 -1.96 -16.27 -8.01
CA ARG A 102 -2.11 -17.75 -8.15
C ARG A 102 -1.30 -18.31 -9.32
N MET A 103 -1.10 -17.51 -10.38
CA MET A 103 -0.22 -17.84 -11.50
C MET A 103 1.28 -17.66 -11.20
N GLY A 104 1.64 -17.21 -9.99
CA GLY A 104 3.02 -17.06 -9.55
C GLY A 104 3.53 -15.62 -9.54
N ALA A 105 2.66 -14.63 -9.77
CA ALA A 105 3.06 -13.23 -9.68
C ALA A 105 3.44 -12.85 -8.24
N ASP A 106 4.46 -12.00 -8.12
CA ASP A 106 4.87 -11.38 -6.87
C ASP A 106 3.73 -10.47 -6.35
N PRO A 107 3.16 -10.75 -5.16
CA PRO A 107 2.11 -9.92 -4.56
C PRO A 107 2.49 -8.44 -4.45
N ALA A 108 3.77 -8.14 -4.17
CA ALA A 108 4.26 -6.77 -4.08
C ALA A 108 4.17 -6.06 -5.43
N GLN A 109 4.51 -6.73 -6.53
CA GLN A 109 4.41 -6.15 -7.88
C GLN A 109 2.95 -5.87 -8.26
N VAL A 110 2.05 -6.81 -7.96
CA VAL A 110 0.61 -6.68 -8.26
C VAL A 110 -0.01 -5.49 -7.52
N VAL A 111 0.28 -5.35 -6.22
CA VAL A 111 -0.28 -4.24 -5.42
C VAL A 111 0.40 -2.90 -5.73
N ASN A 112 1.72 -2.88 -5.96
CA ASN A 112 2.43 -1.64 -6.28
C ASN A 112 2.08 -1.11 -7.67
N ALA A 113 1.79 -1.99 -8.64
CA ALA A 113 1.27 -1.57 -9.93
C ALA A 113 -0.01 -0.74 -9.79
N ARG A 114 -0.79 -0.96 -8.73
CA ARG A 114 -1.99 -0.17 -8.40
C ARG A 114 -1.73 1.07 -7.56
N SER A 115 -0.53 1.27 -7.03
CA SER A 115 -0.32 2.24 -5.94
C SER A 115 -0.32 3.72 -6.36
N GLY A 116 -0.57 4.04 -7.64
CA GLY A 116 -0.97 5.39 -8.11
C GLY A 116 -2.49 5.59 -8.24
N MET A 117 -3.29 4.53 -8.02
CA MET A 117 -4.74 4.54 -8.15
C MET A 117 -5.40 4.72 -6.79
N THR A 118 -5.86 5.93 -6.51
CA THR A 118 -6.67 6.20 -5.31
C THR A 118 -8.09 5.71 -5.58
N THR A 119 -8.53 4.64 -4.92
CA THR A 119 -9.97 4.43 -4.71
C THR A 119 -10.47 5.62 -3.92
N ALA A 120 -11.49 6.31 -4.43
CA ALA A 120 -12.04 7.52 -3.84
C ALA A 120 -12.61 7.23 -2.43
N GLN A 121 -11.76 7.25 -1.41
CA GLN A 121 -12.21 7.51 -0.05
C GLN A 121 -12.28 9.02 0.09
N PRO A 122 -13.41 9.59 0.54
CA PRO A 122 -13.46 11.01 0.85
C PRO A 122 -12.38 11.30 1.88
N THR A 123 -11.43 12.15 1.51
CA THR A 123 -10.40 12.63 2.42
C THR A 123 -10.88 13.94 3.01
N VAL A 124 -10.94 14.01 4.33
CA VAL A 124 -11.18 15.29 5.01
C VAL A 124 -9.91 16.13 4.87
N LYS A 125 -10.01 17.22 4.11
CA LYS A 125 -8.93 18.21 4.03
C LYS A 125 -9.19 19.21 5.15
N VAL A 126 -8.27 19.28 6.12
CA VAL A 126 -8.30 20.34 7.13
C VAL A 126 -7.63 21.56 6.51
N ILE A 127 -8.42 22.59 6.20
CA ILE A 127 -7.90 23.89 5.79
C ILE A 127 -7.94 24.77 7.04
N GLY A 128 -6.84 25.44 7.34
CA GLY A 128 -6.78 26.39 8.44
C GLY A 128 -7.03 27.80 7.96
N GLN A 129 -8.07 28.46 8.46
CA GLN A 129 -8.16 29.92 8.35
C GLN A 129 -7.45 30.53 9.57
N ARG A 130 -6.57 31.51 9.31
CA ARG A 130 -5.90 32.28 10.37
C ARG A 130 -6.50 33.68 10.34
N GLU A 131 -7.28 34.00 11.36
CA GLU A 131 -7.77 35.36 11.56
C GLU A 131 -6.98 36.02 12.68
N ALA A 132 -6.58 37.27 12.46
CA ALA A 132 -5.83 38.05 13.44
C ALA A 132 -6.75 39.10 14.06
N HIS A 133 -6.95 39.01 15.37
CA HIS A 133 -7.76 39.94 16.15
C HIS A 133 -6.87 40.62 17.20
N LEU A 134 -7.33 41.76 17.71
CA LEU A 134 -6.72 42.41 18.87
C LEU A 134 -7.45 41.94 20.12
N ASP A 135 -6.71 41.61 21.17
CA ASP A 135 -7.30 41.33 22.47
C ASP A 135 -7.66 42.61 23.22
N ILE A 136 -8.21 42.45 24.42
CA ILE A 136 -8.64 43.55 25.29
C ILE A 136 -7.46 44.45 25.70
N ALA A 137 -6.23 43.93 25.68
CA ALA A 137 -5.00 44.68 25.95
C ALA A 137 -4.35 45.28 24.69
N GLY A 138 -4.98 45.13 23.51
CA GLY A 138 -4.48 45.63 22.23
C GLY A 138 -3.34 44.81 21.63
N GLN A 139 -3.07 43.60 22.13
CA GLN A 139 -2.10 42.69 21.55
C GLN A 139 -2.72 41.88 20.40
N ARG A 140 -1.94 41.67 19.33
CA ARG A 140 -2.37 40.83 18.19
C ARG A 140 -2.39 39.37 18.59
N ILE A 141 -3.58 38.78 18.58
CA ILE A 141 -3.79 37.34 18.74
C ILE A 141 -4.22 36.76 17.40
N THR A 142 -3.60 35.64 17.01
CA THR A 142 -4.02 34.87 15.82
C THR A 142 -4.81 33.66 16.28
N THR A 143 -6.09 33.60 15.93
CA THR A 143 -6.92 32.42 16.15
C THR A 143 -6.81 31.48 14.95
N TYR A 144 -6.81 30.18 15.24
CA TYR A 144 -6.83 29.13 14.24
C TYR A 144 -8.14 28.39 14.37
N GLU A 145 -9.01 28.53 13.38
CA GLU A 145 -10.22 27.72 13.28
C GLU A 145 -10.01 26.65 12.20
N PRO A 146 -10.02 25.35 12.55
CA PRO A 146 -9.95 24.28 11.57
C PRO A 146 -11.30 24.17 10.87
N ILE A 147 -11.34 24.47 9.56
CA ILE A 147 -12.47 24.08 8.73
C ILE A 147 -12.18 22.71 8.10
N THR A 148 -13.07 21.76 8.38
CA THR A 148 -13.02 20.42 7.78
C THR A 148 -13.82 20.44 6.50
N GLU A 149 -13.14 20.44 5.35
CA GLU A 149 -13.81 20.28 4.06
C GLU A 149 -13.79 18.81 3.65
N THR A 150 -14.97 18.26 3.37
CA THR A 150 -15.08 16.90 2.84
C THR A 150 -14.77 16.93 1.35
N VAL A 151 -13.51 16.67 0.99
CA VAL A 151 -13.11 16.66 -0.41
C VAL A 151 -13.34 15.25 -0.96
N THR A 152 -14.23 15.13 -1.94
CA THR A 152 -14.32 13.91 -2.74
C THR A 152 -13.11 13.92 -3.68
N PRO A 153 -12.11 13.03 -3.54
CA PRO A 153 -11.03 12.98 -4.50
C PRO A 153 -11.64 12.72 -5.88
N SER A 154 -11.21 13.51 -6.86
CA SER A 154 -11.58 13.33 -8.25
C SER A 154 -11.36 11.86 -8.62
N ARG A 155 -12.43 11.21 -9.09
CA ARG A 155 -12.44 9.79 -9.49
C ARG A 155 -11.21 9.51 -10.38
N ARG A 156 -10.12 8.98 -9.84
CA ARG A 156 -9.09 8.30 -10.65
C ARG A 156 -9.68 6.95 -11.04
N ARG A 157 -10.64 7.01 -11.96
CA ARG A 157 -11.13 5.86 -12.72
C ARG A 157 -9.89 5.21 -13.31
N LEU A 158 -9.79 3.88 -13.18
CA LEU A 158 -8.74 3.08 -13.82
C LEU A 158 -8.47 3.66 -15.22
N ILE A 159 -7.29 4.26 -15.44
CA ILE A 159 -7.00 4.97 -16.69
C ILE A 159 -6.76 3.87 -17.73
N ARG A 160 -7.74 3.70 -18.62
CA ARG A 160 -7.53 2.96 -19.86
C ARG A 160 -6.63 3.79 -20.76
N ASP A 161 -5.63 3.16 -21.38
CA ASP A 161 -4.88 3.76 -22.48
C ASP A 161 -5.79 3.96 -23.71
N GLU A 162 -5.24 4.55 -24.78
CA GLU A 162 -5.97 4.77 -26.03
C GLU A 162 -6.49 3.45 -26.65
N GLY A 163 -5.92 2.31 -26.27
CA GLY A 163 -6.35 0.96 -26.65
C GLY A 163 -7.34 0.29 -25.70
N GLY A 164 -7.78 0.98 -24.63
CA GLY A 164 -8.75 0.44 -23.68
C GLY A 164 -8.14 -0.35 -22.51
N LEU A 165 -6.82 -0.30 -22.28
CA LEU A 165 -6.11 -1.16 -21.34
C LEU A 165 -5.63 -0.41 -20.11
N TYR A 166 -5.74 -1.04 -18.95
CA TYR A 166 -5.22 -0.55 -17.69
C TYR A 166 -3.69 -0.61 -17.67
N THR A 167 -3.09 0.54 -17.41
CA THR A 167 -1.64 0.73 -17.32
C THR A 167 -1.25 1.38 -16.00
N THR A 168 0.00 1.20 -15.56
CA THR A 168 0.55 1.92 -14.39
C THR A 168 0.63 3.43 -14.66
N GLU A 169 0.55 4.28 -13.63
CA GLU A 169 0.81 5.73 -13.79
C GLU A 169 2.23 6.02 -14.30
N THR A 170 2.38 7.16 -14.98
CA THR A 170 3.63 7.65 -15.57
C THR A 170 4.73 7.74 -14.50
N GLY A 171 5.92 7.17 -14.78
CA GLY A 171 7.08 7.25 -13.88
C GLY A 171 7.25 6.09 -12.88
N ALA A 172 6.33 5.11 -12.83
CA ALA A 172 6.40 3.98 -11.89
C ALA A 172 7.50 2.94 -12.20
N LEU A 173 8.16 3.02 -13.37
CA LEU A 173 9.19 2.07 -13.78
C LEU A 173 10.53 2.77 -14.04
N SER A 174 11.61 2.20 -13.49
CA SER A 174 12.98 2.63 -13.80
C SER A 174 13.30 2.41 -15.28
N ARG A 175 14.22 3.21 -15.84
CA ARG A 175 14.72 3.04 -17.22
C ARG A 175 15.17 1.61 -17.51
N ALA A 176 15.90 0.99 -16.59
CA ALA A 176 16.37 -0.39 -16.71
C ALA A 176 15.21 -1.41 -16.74
N SER A 177 14.16 -1.20 -15.94
CA SER A 177 12.97 -2.06 -15.98
C SER A 177 12.20 -1.90 -17.30
N ARG A 178 12.09 -0.68 -17.83
CA ARG A 178 11.45 -0.45 -19.15
C ARG A 178 12.20 -1.14 -20.28
N GLN A 179 13.53 -1.02 -20.28
CA GLN A 179 14.38 -1.67 -21.29
C GLN A 179 14.25 -3.20 -21.23
N ARG A 180 14.23 -3.80 -20.04
CA ARG A 180 14.00 -5.24 -19.88
C ARG A 180 12.62 -5.69 -20.37
N MET A 181 11.58 -4.87 -20.18
CA MET A 181 10.23 -5.17 -20.64
C MET A 181 10.01 -4.88 -22.14
N GLY A 182 11.01 -4.33 -22.83
CA GLY A 182 10.90 -3.92 -24.23
C GLY A 182 9.90 -2.79 -24.47
N LEU A 183 9.68 -1.93 -23.46
CA LEU A 183 8.74 -0.82 -23.53
C LEU A 183 9.37 0.37 -24.26
N ALA A 184 8.71 0.87 -25.32
CA ALA A 184 9.11 2.07 -26.03
C ALA A 184 8.99 3.33 -25.14
N GLU A 185 9.56 4.46 -25.56
CA GLU A 185 9.39 5.73 -24.85
C GLU A 185 7.91 6.12 -24.79
N GLY A 186 7.40 6.43 -23.60
CA GLY A 186 5.96 6.70 -23.37
C GLY A 186 5.08 5.46 -23.14
N GLU A 187 5.51 4.27 -23.56
CA GLU A 187 4.75 3.02 -23.36
C GLU A 187 4.69 2.64 -21.87
N ARG A 188 3.58 2.05 -21.41
CA ARG A 188 3.34 1.79 -19.99
C ARG A 188 3.23 0.30 -19.70
N ARG A 189 3.57 -0.09 -18.48
CA ARG A 189 3.38 -1.47 -18.01
C ARG A 189 1.89 -1.78 -17.94
N LEU A 190 1.49 -2.87 -18.57
CA LEU A 190 0.13 -3.38 -18.45
C LEU A 190 -0.14 -3.88 -17.04
N MET A 191 -1.34 -3.62 -16.54
CA MET A 191 -1.83 -4.13 -15.27
C MET A 191 -2.27 -5.60 -15.40
N PRO A 192 -2.28 -6.38 -14.30
CA PRO A 192 -2.77 -7.76 -14.33
C PRO A 192 -4.20 -7.88 -14.91
N GLU A 193 -5.07 -6.92 -14.63
CA GLU A 193 -6.42 -6.83 -15.20
C GLU A 193 -6.40 -6.88 -16.73
N SER A 194 -5.56 -6.06 -17.35
CA SER A 194 -5.48 -5.98 -18.81
C SER A 194 -4.71 -7.12 -19.43
N ILE A 195 -3.71 -7.66 -18.73
CA ILE A 195 -3.02 -8.88 -19.17
C ILE A 195 -4.03 -10.04 -19.25
N LEU A 196 -4.85 -10.22 -18.21
CA LEU A 196 -5.86 -11.28 -18.20
C LEU A 196 -7.01 -11.02 -19.18
N GLU A 197 -7.42 -9.76 -19.38
CA GLU A 197 -8.41 -9.37 -20.41
C GLU A 197 -7.88 -9.69 -21.82
N MET A 198 -6.62 -9.32 -22.12
CA MET A 198 -5.97 -9.63 -23.40
C MET A 198 -5.79 -11.12 -23.65
N SER A 199 -5.51 -11.88 -22.59
CA SER A 199 -5.23 -13.31 -22.72
C SER A 199 -6.48 -14.13 -23.02
N ASN A 200 -7.68 -13.53 -22.89
CA ASN A 200 -8.97 -14.15 -23.20
C ASN A 200 -9.14 -15.58 -22.63
N GLY A 201 -8.60 -15.81 -21.42
CA GLY A 201 -8.63 -17.12 -20.74
C GLY A 201 -7.50 -18.09 -21.10
N ASP A 202 -6.61 -17.76 -22.04
CA ASP A 202 -5.40 -18.54 -22.32
C ASP A 202 -4.36 -18.33 -21.21
N ARG A 203 -4.10 -19.41 -20.47
CA ARG A 203 -3.14 -19.41 -19.36
C ARG A 203 -1.70 -19.21 -19.82
N GLU A 204 -1.29 -19.78 -20.95
CA GLU A 204 0.09 -19.65 -21.43
C GLU A 204 0.36 -18.23 -21.89
N GLN A 205 -0.60 -17.63 -22.59
CA GLN A 205 -0.53 -16.24 -22.99
C GLN A 205 -0.47 -15.31 -21.76
N ALA A 206 -1.31 -15.56 -20.75
CA ALA A 206 -1.30 -14.80 -19.51
C ALA A 206 0.05 -14.89 -18.78
N LEU A 207 0.63 -16.09 -18.66
CA LEU A 207 1.93 -16.31 -18.03
C LEU A 207 3.05 -15.59 -18.79
N SER A 208 3.07 -15.69 -20.12
CA SER A 208 4.04 -15.00 -20.98
C SER A 208 3.99 -13.49 -20.80
N LEU A 209 2.79 -12.91 -20.77
CA LEU A 209 2.60 -11.47 -20.54
C LEU A 209 2.98 -11.06 -19.10
N LEU A 210 2.60 -11.85 -18.08
CA LEU A 210 2.97 -11.59 -16.69
C LEU A 210 4.50 -11.64 -16.48
N GLN A 211 5.21 -12.56 -17.15
CA GLN A 211 6.67 -12.61 -17.16
C GLN A 211 7.27 -11.42 -17.90
N ARG A 212 6.79 -11.10 -19.11
CA ARG A 212 7.25 -9.96 -19.90
C ARG A 212 7.17 -8.65 -19.12
N TYR A 213 6.08 -8.43 -18.39
CA TYR A 213 5.87 -7.23 -17.57
C TYR A 213 6.42 -7.37 -16.14
N GLY A 214 7.22 -8.40 -15.84
CA GLY A 214 7.94 -8.54 -14.57
C GLY A 214 7.05 -8.69 -13.34
N TYR A 215 5.84 -9.24 -13.50
CA TYR A 215 5.02 -9.69 -12.38
C TYR A 215 5.49 -11.05 -11.87
N ILE A 216 5.92 -11.92 -12.76
CA ILE A 216 6.57 -13.20 -12.48
C ILE A 216 8.06 -13.04 -12.79
N ARG A 217 8.92 -13.63 -11.97
CA ARG A 217 10.38 -13.70 -12.23
C ARG A 217 10.77 -15.07 -12.76
#